data_AF-A0A9N8ELE0-F1
#
_entry.id   AF-A0A9N8ELE0-F1
#
_cell.length_a   1.000
_cell.length_b   1.000
_cell.length_c   1.000
_cell.angle_alpha   90.00
_cell.angle_beta   90.00
_cell.angle_gamma   90.00
#
_symmetry.space_group_name_H-M   'P 1'
#
loop_
_entity.id
_entity.type
_entity.pdbx_description
1 polymer ?
#
loop_
_entity_poly.entity_id
_entity_poly.type
_entity_poly.pdbx_seq_one_letter_code
_entity_poly.pdbx_strand_id
1 'polypeptide(L)'
;MFGGYCGNYEVFTDTSYLVKKEPDRCFEPSLHGGLDNLYHFHPNSTVVLTVRDVNDWVSSINHFGGLGGHVKEKCRNFFPWQPNTVTDDDLARFYRDHIEFVRGFMREHPSLTYLEVSLESEETGTIMENHFGISRKCWGRSNENKKVRRGGK
;
A
#
# COMPACT_ATOMS: atom_id res chain seq x y z
N MET A 1 -4.60 -14.78 -26.81
CA MET A 1 -3.95 -13.52 -27.23
C MET A 1 -4.77 -12.39 -26.60
N PHE A 2 -4.41 -11.91 -25.42
CA PHE A 2 -5.11 -10.82 -24.74
C PHE A 2 -4.06 -9.92 -24.08
N GLY A 3 -3.50 -9.00 -24.86
CA GLY A 3 -2.69 -7.89 -24.37
C GLY A 3 -3.25 -6.63 -25.00
N GLY A 4 -4.37 -6.15 -24.47
CA GLY A 4 -4.89 -4.84 -24.84
C GLY A 4 -3.95 -3.77 -24.29
N TYR A 5 -3.69 -2.73 -25.08
CA TYR A 5 -2.95 -1.56 -24.63
C TYR A 5 -3.74 -0.85 -23.53
N CYS A 6 -3.16 -0.74 -22.32
CA CYS A 6 -3.83 -0.13 -21.17
C CYS A 6 -3.63 1.39 -21.09
N GLY A 7 -2.81 1.98 -21.96
CA GLY A 7 -2.47 3.41 -21.97
C GLY A 7 -1.05 3.70 -21.48
N ASN A 8 -0.65 4.97 -21.59
CA ASN A 8 0.57 5.51 -20.99
C ASN A 8 0.15 6.44 -19.84
N TYR A 9 0.62 6.18 -18.62
CA TYR A 9 0.35 7.02 -17.46
C TYR A 9 1.64 7.27 -16.70
N GLU A 10 1.72 8.44 -16.08
CA GLU A 10 2.69 8.73 -15.06
C GLU A 10 2.08 8.35 -13.71
N VAL A 11 2.70 7.40 -13.03
CA VAL A 11 2.24 6.87 -11.74
C VAL A 11 3.39 6.85 -10.78
N PHE A 12 3.19 7.44 -9.62
CA PHE A 12 4.07 7.27 -8.47
C PHE A 12 3.42 6.24 -7.54
N THR A 13 4.22 5.29 -7.06
CA THR A 13 3.79 4.33 -6.06
C THR A 13 4.56 4.58 -4.79
N ASP A 14 3.85 4.57 -3.66
CA ASP A 14 4.53 4.45 -2.39
C ASP A 14 5.21 3.08 -2.32
N THR A 15 6.49 3.08 -2.00
CA THR A 15 7.27 1.87 -1.80
C THR A 15 8.11 2.08 -0.56
N SER A 16 7.70 1.44 0.53
CA SER A 16 8.44 1.40 1.78
C SER A 16 9.90 1.04 1.49
N TYR A 17 10.83 1.81 2.04
CA TYR A 17 12.24 1.49 1.92
C TYR A 17 12.58 0.43 2.97
N LEU A 18 12.61 -0.84 2.56
CA LEU A 18 12.83 -2.00 3.45
C LEU A 18 14.03 -2.84 2.97
N VAL A 19 15.13 -2.16 2.67
CA VAL A 19 16.32 -2.78 2.05
C VAL A 19 17.10 -3.60 3.09
N LYS A 20 17.16 -4.92 2.88
CA LYS A 20 17.83 -5.87 3.80
C LYS A 20 19.30 -5.53 4.14
N LYS A 21 20.01 -4.88 3.22
CA LYS A 21 21.41 -4.49 3.41
C LYS A 21 21.59 -3.20 4.23
N GLU A 22 20.52 -2.44 4.42
CA GLU A 22 20.52 -1.15 5.12
C GLU A 22 19.46 -1.15 6.23
N PRO A 23 19.59 -2.04 7.24
CA PRO A 23 18.56 -2.25 8.27
C PRO A 23 18.24 -1.01 9.09
N ASP A 24 19.21 -0.10 9.25
CA ASP A 24 19.02 1.15 9.99
C ASP A 24 18.32 2.24 9.16
N ARG A 25 17.96 1.96 7.91
CA ARG A 25 17.37 2.92 6.97
C ARG A 25 15.97 2.55 6.55
N CYS A 26 15.20 1.87 7.40
CA CYS A 26 13.81 1.57 7.05
C CYS A 26 12.91 2.80 7.23
N PHE A 27 12.17 3.18 6.19
CA PHE A 27 11.20 4.27 6.29
C PHE A 27 10.00 4.08 5.35
N GLU A 28 8.88 4.67 5.74
CA GLU A 28 7.64 4.72 4.98
C GLU A 28 7.48 6.12 4.35
N PRO A 29 7.66 6.29 3.04
CA PRO A 29 7.61 7.61 2.40
C PRO A 29 6.36 8.42 2.74
N SER A 30 5.17 7.83 2.70
CA SER A 30 3.92 8.52 3.05
C SER A 30 3.90 9.08 4.48
N LEU A 31 4.56 8.44 5.44
CA LEU A 31 4.68 8.96 6.81
C LEU A 31 5.87 9.92 7.01
N HIS A 32 6.88 9.85 6.15
CA HIS A 32 8.14 10.57 6.29
C HIS A 32 8.29 11.69 5.25
N GLY A 33 7.25 12.54 5.12
CA GLY A 33 7.28 13.74 4.27
C GLY A 33 7.01 13.49 2.78
N GLY A 34 6.79 12.25 2.37
CA GLY A 34 6.45 11.91 0.98
C GLY A 34 5.11 12.50 0.54
N LEU A 35 4.10 12.48 1.42
CA LEU A 35 2.80 13.11 1.15
C LEU A 35 2.90 14.63 1.07
N ASP A 36 3.67 15.27 1.96
CA ASP A 36 3.93 16.72 1.90
C ASP A 36 4.60 17.11 0.57
N ASN A 37 5.60 16.34 0.12
CA ASN A 37 6.26 16.57 -1.16
C ASN A 37 5.31 16.34 -2.34
N LEU A 38 4.50 15.28 -2.31
CA LEU A 38 3.48 15.04 -3.33
C LEU A 38 2.54 16.23 -3.44
N TYR A 39 2.04 16.75 -2.32
CA TYR A 39 1.17 17.91 -2.32
C TYR A 39 1.88 19.18 -2.82
N HIS A 40 3.13 19.40 -2.41
CA HIS A 40 3.90 20.56 -2.81
C HIS A 40 4.13 20.63 -4.33
N PHE A 41 4.49 19.51 -4.95
CA PHE A 41 4.80 19.46 -6.39
C PHE A 41 3.60 19.09 -7.28
N HIS A 42 2.59 18.41 -6.74
CA HIS A 42 1.41 17.94 -7.46
C HIS A 42 0.10 18.15 -6.66
N PRO A 43 -0.28 19.41 -6.35
CA PRO A 43 -1.38 19.74 -5.44
C PRO A 43 -2.78 19.36 -5.94
N ASN A 44 -2.92 19.00 -7.21
CA ASN A 44 -4.18 18.60 -7.87
C ASN A 44 -4.17 17.14 -8.32
N SER A 45 -3.25 16.32 -7.81
CA SER A 45 -3.14 14.91 -8.19
C SER A 45 -4.26 14.05 -7.57
N THR A 46 -4.46 12.86 -8.13
CA THR A 46 -5.31 11.82 -7.52
C THR A 46 -4.44 10.89 -6.68
N VAL A 47 -4.77 10.76 -5.41
CA VAL A 47 -4.18 9.79 -4.49
C VAL A 47 -5.10 8.58 -4.40
N VAL A 48 -4.57 7.41 -4.77
CA VAL A 48 -5.26 6.13 -4.62
C VAL A 48 -4.71 5.41 -3.39
N LEU A 49 -5.54 5.21 -2.36
CA LEU A 49 -5.19 4.38 -1.21
C LEU A 49 -5.84 3.01 -1.35
N THR A 50 -5.02 1.97 -1.53
CA THR A 50 -5.49 0.59 -1.55
C THR A 50 -5.50 0.02 -0.14
N VAL A 51 -6.68 -0.38 0.35
CA VAL A 51 -6.85 -0.98 1.69
C VAL A 51 -7.19 -2.47 1.60
N ARG A 52 -6.99 -3.20 2.69
CA ARG A 52 -7.24 -4.64 2.84
C ARG A 52 -7.77 -4.94 4.23
N ASP A 53 -8.30 -6.13 4.44
CA ASP A 53 -8.43 -6.62 5.82
C ASP A 53 -7.06 -6.63 6.51
N VAL A 54 -7.03 -6.14 7.75
CA VAL A 54 -5.77 -5.96 8.49
C VAL A 54 -5.08 -7.29 8.77
N ASN A 55 -5.84 -8.35 9.05
CA ASN A 55 -5.27 -9.67 9.34
C ASN A 55 -4.73 -10.30 8.06
N ASP A 56 -5.43 -10.13 6.93
CA ASP A 56 -4.96 -10.59 5.63
C ASP A 56 -3.70 -9.85 5.18
N TRP A 57 -3.58 -8.55 5.49
CA TRP A 57 -2.37 -7.78 5.25
C TRP A 57 -1.20 -8.26 6.14
N VAL A 58 -1.40 -8.44 7.45
CA VAL A 58 -0.37 -8.97 8.36
C VAL A 58 0.08 -10.36 7.91
N SER A 59 -0.87 -11.23 7.58
CA SER A 59 -0.60 -12.56 7.03
C SER A 59 0.22 -12.46 5.75
N SER A 60 -0.12 -11.55 4.84
CA SER A 60 0.63 -11.33 3.60
C SER A 60 2.09 -10.95 3.87
N ILE A 61 2.35 -10.00 4.77
CA ILE A 61 3.72 -9.58 5.14
C ILE A 61 4.52 -10.74 5.72
N ASN A 62 3.92 -11.51 6.63
CA ASN A 62 4.60 -12.63 7.28
C ASN A 62 4.98 -13.75 6.29
N HIS A 63 4.21 -13.93 5.23
CA HIS A 63 4.42 -15.01 4.25
C HIS A 63 5.15 -14.56 2.97
N PHE A 64 5.47 -13.27 2.81
CA PHE A 64 6.11 -12.74 1.61
C PHE A 64 7.64 -12.72 1.72
N GLY A 65 8.32 -13.79 1.28
CA GLY A 65 9.78 -13.78 1.07
C GLY A 65 10.65 -13.42 2.29
N GLY A 66 10.14 -13.66 3.50
CA GLY A 66 10.79 -13.28 4.77
C GLY A 66 10.70 -11.79 5.11
N LEU A 67 9.80 -11.04 4.46
CA LEU A 67 9.59 -9.62 4.70
C LEU A 67 9.18 -9.35 6.16
N GLY A 68 8.19 -10.07 6.68
CA GLY A 68 7.73 -9.89 8.06
C GLY A 68 8.85 -10.05 9.09
N GLY A 69 9.68 -11.08 8.96
CA GLY A 69 10.86 -11.26 9.82
C GLY A 69 11.84 -10.10 9.70
N HIS A 70 12.13 -9.65 8.46
CA HIS A 70 13.02 -8.51 8.25
C HIS A 70 12.50 -7.23 8.90
N VAL A 71 11.23 -6.88 8.68
CA VAL A 71 10.62 -5.67 9.25
C VAL A 71 10.66 -5.72 10.78
N LYS A 72 10.24 -6.85 11.37
CA LYS A 72 10.17 -6.99 12.83
C LYS A 72 11.53 -6.94 13.52
N GLU A 73 12.54 -7.54 12.91
CA GLU A 73 13.85 -7.69 13.55
C GLU A 73 14.82 -6.54 13.26
N LYS A 74 14.66 -5.88 12.11
CA LYS A 74 15.67 -4.94 11.59
C LYS A 74 15.17 -3.52 11.42
N CYS A 75 13.88 -3.33 11.13
CA CYS A 75 13.33 -2.02 10.77
C CYS A 75 12.66 -1.30 11.93
N ARG A 76 13.37 -1.07 13.05
CA ARG A 76 12.76 -0.42 14.23
C ARG A 76 12.28 1.01 13.96
N ASN A 77 13.02 1.76 13.15
CA ASN A 77 12.68 3.13 12.75
C ASN A 77 11.51 3.24 11.78
N PHE A 78 11.05 2.11 11.23
CA PHE A 78 9.85 2.07 10.39
C PHE A 78 8.58 2.39 11.19
N PHE A 79 8.57 2.07 12.48
CA PHE A 79 7.45 2.31 13.39
C PHE A 79 7.65 3.66 14.10
N PRO A 80 6.70 4.62 14.01
CA PRO A 80 6.83 5.91 14.67
C PRO A 80 7.07 5.84 16.19
N TRP A 81 6.50 4.83 16.85
CA TRP A 81 6.67 4.59 18.29
C TRP A 81 7.86 3.70 18.66
N GLN A 82 8.64 3.23 17.69
CA GLN A 82 9.88 2.48 17.86
C GLN A 82 9.81 1.40 18.97
N PRO A 83 8.96 0.36 18.82
CA PRO A 83 8.80 -0.65 19.85
C PRO A 83 10.09 -1.46 20.04
N ASN A 84 10.33 -1.93 21.26
CA ASN A 84 11.50 -2.75 21.59
C ASN A 84 11.49 -4.10 20.84
N THR A 85 10.29 -4.68 20.71
CA THR A 85 10.00 -5.90 19.96
C THR A 85 8.77 -5.63 19.11
N VAL A 86 8.82 -5.97 17.83
CA VAL A 86 7.68 -5.81 16.91
C VAL A 86 6.91 -7.13 16.84
N THR A 87 5.62 -7.05 17.15
CA THR A 87 4.67 -8.17 17.08
C THR A 87 3.76 -8.07 15.85
N ASP A 88 2.91 -9.07 15.64
CA ASP A 88 1.84 -8.98 14.64
C ASP A 88 0.81 -7.90 14.97
N ASP A 89 0.55 -7.65 16.26
CA ASP A 89 -0.33 -6.58 16.71
C ASP A 89 0.29 -5.19 16.42
N ASP A 90 1.61 -5.06 16.53
CA ASP A 90 2.31 -3.82 16.14
C ASP A 90 2.23 -3.57 14.63
N LEU A 91 2.33 -4.64 13.81
CA LEU A 91 2.10 -4.54 12.37
C LEU A 91 0.66 -4.13 12.06
N ALA A 92 -0.31 -4.79 12.69
CA ALA A 92 -1.73 -4.49 12.52
C ALA A 92 -2.06 -3.04 12.93
N ARG A 93 -1.46 -2.57 14.04
CA ARG A 93 -1.57 -1.19 14.49
C ARG A 93 -0.95 -0.24 13.48
N PHE A 94 0.27 -0.51 13.03
CA PHE A 94 0.95 0.32 12.03
C PHE A 94 0.13 0.48 10.77
N TYR A 95 -0.46 -0.60 10.26
CA TYR A 95 -1.33 -0.55 9.08
C TYR A 95 -2.54 0.37 9.27
N ARG A 96 -3.23 0.26 10.42
CA ARG A 96 -4.38 1.12 10.73
C ARG A 96 -3.97 2.57 10.93
N ASP A 97 -2.91 2.81 11.69
CA ASP A 97 -2.40 4.16 11.97
C ASP A 97 -1.95 4.84 10.67
N HIS A 98 -1.33 4.09 9.74
CA HIS A 98 -0.97 4.56 8.41
C HIS A 98 -2.18 4.97 7.58
N ILE A 99 -3.22 4.13 7.51
CA ILE A 99 -4.45 4.45 6.78
C ILE A 99 -5.11 5.71 7.36
N GLU A 100 -5.22 5.82 8.69
CA GLU A 100 -5.81 7.00 9.33
C GLU A 100 -4.97 8.27 9.11
N PHE A 101 -3.65 8.14 9.08
CA PHE A 101 -2.76 9.25 8.73
C PHE A 101 -3.02 9.74 7.31
N VAL A 102 -3.04 8.84 6.32
CA VAL A 102 -3.32 9.20 4.92
C VAL A 102 -4.72 9.82 4.81
N ARG A 103 -5.75 9.23 5.42
CA ARG A 103 -7.11 9.80 5.45
C ARG A 103 -7.13 11.20 6.07
N GLY A 104 -6.38 11.42 7.14
CA GLY A 104 -6.20 12.72 7.78
C GLY A 104 -5.61 13.75 6.82
N PHE A 105 -4.47 13.41 6.22
CA PHE A 105 -3.80 14.25 5.24
C PHE A 105 -4.74 14.65 4.10
N MET A 106 -5.46 13.70 3.52
CA MET A 106 -6.38 13.99 2.41
C MET A 106 -7.55 14.91 2.81
N ARG A 107 -8.02 14.87 4.06
CA ARG A 107 -9.03 15.82 4.56
C ARG A 107 -8.50 17.25 4.68
N GLU A 108 -7.22 17.39 5.00
CA GLU A 108 -6.54 18.69 5.14
C GLU A 108 -6.15 19.31 3.80
N HIS A 109 -6.12 18.51 2.73
CA HIS A 109 -5.70 18.92 1.38
C HIS A 109 -6.80 18.69 0.32
N PRO A 110 -7.90 19.47 0.34
CA PRO A 110 -9.07 19.23 -0.51
C PRO A 110 -8.85 19.47 -2.01
N SER A 111 -7.72 20.02 -2.43
CA SER A 111 -7.37 20.13 -3.86
C SER A 111 -6.89 18.81 -4.45
N LEU A 112 -6.41 17.88 -3.61
CA LEU A 112 -6.12 16.52 -4.03
C LEU A 112 -7.42 15.74 -4.20
N THR A 113 -7.46 14.88 -5.22
CA THR A 113 -8.56 13.91 -5.35
C THR A 113 -8.21 12.66 -4.55
N TYR A 114 -9.13 12.19 -3.70
CA TYR A 114 -8.93 10.99 -2.89
C TYR A 114 -9.79 9.83 -3.39
N LEU A 115 -9.16 8.67 -3.64
CA LEU A 115 -9.84 7.42 -3.99
C LEU A 115 -9.34 6.29 -3.09
N GLU A 116 -10.20 5.80 -2.20
CA GLU A 116 -9.92 4.62 -1.39
C GLU A 116 -10.62 3.38 -1.98
N VAL A 117 -9.88 2.29 -2.17
CA VAL A 117 -10.42 1.04 -2.74
C VAL A 117 -9.93 -0.18 -1.96
N SER A 118 -10.79 -1.18 -1.80
CA SER A 118 -10.40 -2.46 -1.20
C SER A 118 -9.72 -3.36 -2.24
N LEU A 119 -8.49 -3.81 -1.99
CA LEU A 119 -7.75 -4.67 -2.92
C LEU A 119 -8.48 -5.99 -3.22
N GLU A 120 -9.27 -6.47 -2.27
CA GLU A 120 -9.95 -7.77 -2.32
C GLU A 120 -11.36 -7.69 -2.90
N SER A 121 -11.90 -6.47 -3.09
CA SER A 121 -13.23 -6.30 -3.68
C SER A 121 -13.24 -6.61 -5.18
N GLU A 122 -14.24 -7.37 -5.60
CA GLU A 122 -14.52 -7.60 -7.03
C GLU A 122 -14.96 -6.31 -7.77
N GLU A 123 -15.35 -5.27 -7.02
CA GLU A 123 -15.76 -3.97 -7.58
C GLU A 123 -14.59 -3.04 -7.89
N THR A 124 -13.40 -3.30 -7.36
CA THR A 124 -12.25 -2.38 -7.47
C THR A 124 -11.88 -2.09 -8.92
N GLY A 125 -11.86 -3.10 -9.80
CA GLY A 125 -11.60 -2.85 -11.22
C GLY A 125 -12.64 -1.94 -11.87
N THR A 126 -13.91 -2.01 -11.44
CA THR A 126 -15.00 -1.15 -11.93
C THR A 126 -14.87 0.26 -11.38
N ILE A 127 -14.54 0.43 -10.10
CA ILE A 127 -14.31 1.73 -9.48
C ILE A 127 -13.15 2.45 -10.19
N MET A 128 -12.05 1.75 -10.44
CA MET A 128 -10.89 2.30 -11.12
C MET A 128 -11.18 2.63 -12.60
N GLU A 129 -11.98 1.82 -13.30
CA GLU A 129 -12.43 2.12 -14.67
C GLU A 129 -13.30 3.38 -14.71
N ASN A 130 -14.24 3.52 -13.79
CA ASN A 130 -15.10 4.70 -13.71
C ASN A 130 -14.33 5.97 -13.38
N HIS A 131 -13.30 5.88 -12.54
CA HIS A 131 -12.52 7.05 -12.11
C HIS A 131 -11.48 7.49 -13.17
N PHE A 132 -10.77 6.53 -13.78
CA PHE A 132 -9.65 6.83 -14.68
C PHE A 132 -9.95 6.63 -16.17
N GLY A 133 -11.09 6.03 -16.52
CA GLY A 133 -11.40 5.65 -17.90
C GLY A 133 -10.55 4.48 -18.43
N ILE A 134 -9.77 3.82 -17.57
CA ILE A 134 -8.91 2.69 -17.92
C ILE A 134 -9.71 1.41 -17.80
N SER A 135 -9.74 0.60 -18.87
CA SER A 135 -10.59 -0.58 -18.87
C SER A 135 -10.35 -1.48 -17.65
N ARG A 136 -11.42 -1.99 -17.03
CA ARG A 136 -11.32 -2.88 -15.86
C ARG A 136 -10.47 -4.12 -16.09
N LYS A 137 -10.30 -4.53 -17.35
CA LYS A 137 -9.43 -5.64 -17.77
C LYS A 137 -7.94 -5.36 -17.53
N CYS A 138 -7.55 -4.09 -17.39
CA CYS A 138 -6.20 -3.65 -17.06
C CYS A 138 -5.90 -3.69 -15.55
N TRP A 139 -6.94 -3.70 -14.71
CA TRP A 139 -6.84 -3.80 -13.25
C TRP A 139 -6.85 -5.27 -12.83
N GLY A 140 -5.81 -6.00 -13.23
CA GLY A 140 -5.63 -7.42 -12.92
C GLY A 140 -4.99 -7.66 -11.56
N ARG A 141 -4.99 -8.92 -11.13
CA ARG A 141 -4.27 -9.34 -9.92
C ARG A 141 -2.85 -9.79 -10.26
N SER A 142 -1.89 -9.36 -9.46
CA SER A 142 -0.46 -9.70 -9.59
C SER A 142 0.19 -9.78 -8.21
N ASN A 143 1.37 -10.39 -8.12
CA ASN A 143 2.10 -10.59 -6.85
C ASN A 143 1.33 -11.38 -5.78
N GLU A 144 0.44 -12.27 -6.19
CA GLU A 144 -0.32 -13.15 -5.28
C GLU A 144 0.53 -14.31 -4.74
N ASN A 145 0.34 -14.66 -3.46
CA ASN A 145 0.88 -15.90 -2.90
C ASN A 145 0.05 -17.11 -3.36
N LYS A 146 0.54 -17.82 -4.39
CA LYS A 146 -0.16 -18.96 -5.02
C LYS A 146 -0.44 -20.15 -4.11
N LYS A 147 0.12 -20.22 -2.90
CA LYS A 147 0.02 -21.41 -2.02
C LYS A 147 -1.32 -21.57 -1.30
N VAL A 148 -2.18 -20.56 -1.27
CA VAL A 148 -3.44 -20.60 -0.50
C VAL A 148 -4.61 -21.28 -1.25
N ARG A 149 -4.55 -21.42 -2.58
CA ARG A 149 -5.70 -21.97 -3.37
C ARG A 149 -5.76 -23.50 -3.50
N ARG A 150 -4.84 -24.27 -2.92
CA ARG A 150 -4.85 -25.75 -3.03
C ARG A 150 -5.75 -26.47 -2.01
N GLY A 151 -6.82 -25.82 -1.55
CA GLY A 151 -7.76 -26.37 -0.56
C GLY A 151 -9.25 -26.09 -0.81
N GLY A 152 -9.63 -25.48 -1.93
CA GLY A 152 -11.04 -25.19 -2.24
C GLY A 152 -11.41 -25.66 -3.64
N LYS A 153 -11.90 -26.89 -3.73
CA LYS A 153 -12.83 -27.33 -4.77
C LYS A 153 -14.17 -27.58 -4.09
#